data_AF-A0A059P8F0-F1
#
_entry.id   AF-A0A059P8F0-F1
#
_cell.length_a   1.000
_cell.length_b   1.000
_cell.length_c   1.000
_cell.angle_alpha   90.00
_cell.angle_beta   90.00
_cell.angle_gamma   90.00
#
_symmetry.space_group_name_H-M   'P 1'
#
loop_
_entity.id
_entity.type
_entity.pdbx_description
1 polymer ?
#
loop_
_entity_poly.entity_id
_entity_poly.type
_entity_poly.pdbx_seq_one_letter_code
_entity_poly.pdbx_strand_id
1 'polypeptide(L)'
;TFVTSEPYIGHLGLGGVGDTKTHIESVLRQRHIKWVTNARVDTVEDGLMHVTEVDEDGADKRQHDLPFKYSMMLPAFRGIPAVCGIDGLVNPRGFIVVDEHQRNPKFPNIFSVGVCIAIPPYEPTPIPVGVPKTGFMIESMV
;
A
#
# COMPACT_ATOMS: atom_id res chain seq x y z
N THR A 1 -17.74 7.07 1.05
CA THR A 1 -16.81 7.27 -0.09
C THR A 1 -15.65 6.32 0.08
N PHE A 2 -15.16 5.72 -1.00
CA PHE A 2 -13.96 4.88 -1.01
C PHE A 2 -12.75 5.73 -1.42
N VAL A 3 -11.74 5.83 -0.58
CA VAL A 3 -10.53 6.60 -0.85
C VAL A 3 -9.36 5.64 -0.96
N THR A 4 -8.59 5.72 -2.03
CA THR A 4 -7.44 4.83 -2.26
C THR A 4 -6.25 5.59 -2.84
N SER A 5 -5.05 5.17 -2.44
CA SER A 5 -3.79 5.60 -3.05
C SER A 5 -3.55 4.96 -4.42
N GLU A 6 -4.33 3.95 -4.79
CA GLU A 6 -4.23 3.31 -6.10
C GLU A 6 -4.50 4.30 -7.25
N PRO A 7 -3.79 4.16 -8.39
CA PRO A 7 -3.99 5.03 -9.54
C PRO A 7 -5.37 4.85 -10.20
N TYR A 8 -5.98 3.68 -10.03
CA TYR A 8 -7.33 3.37 -10.44
C TYR A 8 -7.90 2.26 -9.56
N ILE A 9 -9.22 2.11 -9.57
CA ILE A 9 -9.92 1.07 -8.79
C ILE A 9 -9.51 -0.32 -9.26
N GLY A 10 -9.05 -1.18 -8.35
CA GLY A 10 -8.70 -2.56 -8.68
C GLY A 10 -7.29 -2.74 -9.22
N HIS A 11 -6.39 -1.78 -8.98
CA HIS A 11 -4.95 -1.90 -9.21
C HIS A 11 -4.31 -2.93 -8.26
N LEU A 12 -4.79 -3.01 -7.02
CA LEU A 12 -4.44 -3.98 -5.97
C LEU A 12 -2.96 -4.03 -5.57
N GLY A 13 -2.17 -3.04 -5.99
CA GLY A 13 -0.71 -3.02 -5.80
C GLY A 13 0.05 -3.94 -6.77
N LEU A 14 -0.62 -4.41 -7.82
CA LEU A 14 -0.14 -5.41 -8.78
C LEU A 14 -0.33 -5.01 -10.24
N GLY A 15 -0.69 -3.74 -10.53
CA GLY A 15 -1.03 -3.32 -11.89
C GLY A 15 -2.37 -3.88 -12.39
N GLY A 16 -3.24 -4.36 -11.48
CA GLY A 16 -4.49 -5.03 -11.80
C GLY A 16 -4.30 -6.51 -12.17
N VAL A 17 -5.35 -7.32 -11.97
CA VAL A 17 -5.31 -8.77 -12.24
C VAL A 17 -6.55 -9.16 -13.05
N GLY A 18 -6.37 -9.45 -14.34
CA GLY A 18 -7.51 -9.67 -15.23
C GLY A 18 -8.41 -8.43 -15.30
N ASP A 19 -9.72 -8.61 -15.13
CA ASP A 19 -10.71 -7.52 -15.20
C ASP A 19 -11.08 -6.92 -13.83
N THR A 20 -10.14 -6.89 -12.87
CA THR A 20 -10.40 -6.34 -11.54
C THR A 20 -10.89 -4.90 -11.59
N LYS A 21 -10.40 -4.10 -12.54
CA LYS A 21 -10.82 -2.69 -12.71
C LYS A 21 -12.31 -2.58 -12.98
N THR A 22 -12.79 -3.12 -14.10
CA THR A 22 -14.19 -2.98 -14.50
C THR A 22 -15.12 -3.66 -13.50
N HIS A 23 -14.70 -4.83 -12.98
CA HIS A 23 -15.48 -5.59 -12.02
C HIS A 23 -15.72 -4.80 -10.72
N ILE A 24 -14.64 -4.31 -10.09
CA ILE A 24 -14.75 -3.61 -8.80
C ILE A 24 -15.44 -2.27 -8.98
N GLU A 25 -15.14 -1.51 -10.04
CA GLU A 25 -15.87 -0.27 -10.32
C GLU A 25 -17.38 -0.51 -10.50
N SER A 26 -17.76 -1.61 -11.17
CA SER A 26 -19.17 -1.95 -11.37
C SER A 26 -19.87 -2.27 -10.04
N VAL A 27 -19.20 -3.01 -9.15
CA VAL A 27 -19.71 -3.30 -7.81
C VAL A 27 -19.85 -2.02 -6.97
N LEU A 28 -18.88 -1.10 -7.02
CA LEU A 28 -18.96 0.18 -6.32
C LEU A 28 -20.14 1.03 -6.85
N ARG A 29 -20.34 1.09 -8.17
CA ARG A 29 -21.48 1.80 -8.79
C ARG A 29 -22.82 1.19 -8.40
N GLN A 30 -22.95 -0.14 -8.45
CA GLN A 30 -24.16 -0.86 -8.06
C GLN A 30 -24.56 -0.58 -6.60
N ARG A 31 -23.58 -0.30 -5.74
CA ARG A 31 -23.80 0.05 -4.33
C ARG A 31 -23.80 1.56 -4.05
N HIS A 32 -23.78 2.38 -5.10
CA HIS A 32 -23.74 3.84 -5.02
C HIS A 32 -22.58 4.40 -4.19
N ILE A 33 -21.44 3.69 -4.18
CA ILE A 33 -20.23 4.13 -3.49
C ILE A 33 -19.43 5.01 -4.44
N LYS A 34 -19.31 6.30 -4.11
CA LYS A 34 -18.36 7.22 -4.78
C LYS A 34 -16.93 6.91 -4.35
N TRP A 35 -15.95 7.18 -5.21
CA TRP A 35 -14.53 6.97 -4.89
C TRP A 35 -13.63 8.13 -5.31
N VAL A 36 -12.43 8.15 -4.71
CA VAL A 36 -11.30 9.03 -5.06
C VAL A 36 -10.05 8.13 -5.15
N THR A 37 -9.38 8.13 -6.29
CA THR A 37 -8.12 7.42 -6.58
C THR A 37 -6.96 8.43 -6.61
N ASN A 38 -5.71 7.96 -6.70
CA ASN A 38 -4.52 8.82 -6.59
C ASN A 38 -4.59 9.73 -5.35
N ALA A 39 -5.07 9.20 -4.23
CA ALA A 39 -5.40 10.00 -3.07
C ALA A 39 -4.51 9.66 -1.88
N ARG A 40 -4.05 10.69 -1.17
CA ARG A 40 -3.46 10.57 0.16
C ARG A 40 -4.33 11.29 1.19
N VAL A 41 -4.38 10.74 2.40
CA VAL A 41 -5.01 11.40 3.54
C VAL A 41 -3.97 12.28 4.20
N ASP A 42 -4.22 13.59 4.25
CA ASP A 42 -3.29 14.54 4.86
C ASP A 42 -3.50 14.59 6.38
N THR A 43 -4.75 14.75 6.81
CA THR A 43 -5.15 14.78 8.21
C THR A 43 -6.54 14.17 8.42
N VAL A 44 -6.80 13.69 9.64
CA VAL A 44 -8.12 13.24 10.09
C VAL A 44 -8.46 13.97 11.36
N GLU A 45 -9.58 14.66 11.36
CA GLU A 45 -10.17 15.37 12.48
C GLU A 45 -11.49 14.69 12.91
N ASP A 46 -12.13 15.20 13.96
CA ASP A 46 -13.41 14.66 14.41
C ASP A 46 -14.49 14.82 13.34
N GLY A 47 -14.91 13.70 12.76
CA GLY A 47 -15.94 13.64 11.72
C GLY A 47 -15.54 14.20 10.35
N LEU A 48 -14.27 14.55 10.11
CA LEU A 48 -13.79 15.11 8.85
C LEU A 48 -12.42 14.55 8.45
N MET A 49 -12.28 14.15 7.19
CA MET A 49 -11.03 13.68 6.61
C MET A 49 -10.59 14.60 5.47
N HIS A 50 -9.37 15.12 5.56
CA HIS A 50 -8.76 15.94 4.52
C HIS A 50 -7.94 15.05 3.59
N VAL A 51 -8.30 15.06 2.31
CA VAL A 51 -7.73 14.17 1.29
C VAL A 51 -7.23 14.99 0.11
N THR A 52 -5.98 14.79 -0.28
CA THR A 52 -5.42 15.35 -1.51
C THR A 52 -5.39 14.27 -2.59
N GLU A 53 -6.09 14.53 -3.69
CA GLU A 53 -5.96 13.83 -4.95
C GLU A 53 -4.79 14.44 -5.75
N VAL A 54 -3.94 13.59 -6.30
CA VAL A 54 -2.81 13.98 -7.16
C VAL A 54 -3.05 13.62 -8.62
N ASP A 55 -2.32 14.27 -9.52
CA ASP A 55 -2.26 13.92 -10.94
C ASP A 55 -1.25 12.79 -11.21
N GLU A 56 -1.03 12.47 -12.49
CA GLU A 56 -0.12 11.40 -12.92
C GLU A 56 1.35 11.69 -12.62
N ASP A 57 1.72 12.97 -12.50
CA ASP A 57 3.07 13.41 -12.14
C ASP A 57 3.27 13.49 -10.61
N GLY A 58 2.21 13.22 -9.84
CA GLY A 58 2.21 13.26 -8.38
C GLY A 58 2.01 14.66 -7.80
N ALA A 59 1.69 15.66 -8.62
CA ALA A 59 1.38 17.00 -8.16
C ALA A 59 -0.06 17.08 -7.63
N ASP A 60 -0.27 17.96 -6.64
CA ASP A 60 -1.58 18.15 -6.03
C ASP A 60 -2.59 18.66 -7.07
N LYS A 61 -3.63 17.86 -7.31
CA LYS A 61 -4.66 18.14 -8.31
C LYS A 61 -5.91 18.71 -7.67
N ARG A 62 -6.35 18.14 -6.54
CA ARG A 62 -7.59 18.54 -5.88
C ARG A 62 -7.59 18.17 -4.41
N GLN A 63 -8.05 19.09 -3.57
CA GLN A 63 -8.37 18.82 -2.17
C GLN A 63 -9.85 18.44 -1.99
N HIS A 64 -10.09 17.50 -1.08
CA HIS A 64 -11.40 17.02 -0.69
C HIS A 64 -11.53 17.04 0.83
N ASP A 65 -12.57 17.71 1.31
CA ASP A 65 -13.03 17.60 2.68
C ASP A 65 -14.17 16.56 2.70
N LEU A 66 -13.92 15.43 3.36
CA LEU A 66 -14.84 14.29 3.37
C LEU A 66 -15.44 14.09 4.77
N PRO A 67 -16.68 14.57 5.01
CA PRO A 67 -17.37 14.33 6.27
C PRO A 67 -17.66 12.83 6.46
N PHE A 68 -17.49 12.33 7.68
CA PHE A 68 -17.81 10.95 8.01
C PHE A 68 -18.45 10.83 9.41
N LYS A 69 -19.39 9.90 9.55
CA LYS A 69 -19.86 9.41 10.86
C LYS A 69 -19.13 8.13 11.28
N TYR A 70 -18.60 7.40 10.30
CA TYR A 70 -17.83 6.18 10.45
C TYR A 70 -16.81 6.10 9.32
N SER A 71 -15.58 5.74 9.65
CA SER A 71 -14.49 5.60 8.68
C SER A 71 -13.61 4.40 9.04
N MET A 72 -13.01 3.81 8.02
CA MET A 72 -12.00 2.77 8.15
C MET A 72 -11.02 2.94 6.99
N MET A 73 -9.73 3.04 7.33
CA MET A 73 -8.64 3.14 6.36
C MET A 73 -7.62 2.06 6.66
N LEU A 74 -7.06 1.47 5.61
CA LEU A 74 -5.92 0.58 5.73
C LEU A 74 -4.64 1.42 5.85
N PRO A 75 -3.91 1.36 6.98
CA PRO A 75 -2.67 2.11 7.12
C PRO A 75 -1.55 1.47 6.31
N ALA A 76 -0.56 2.27 5.93
CA ALA A 76 0.64 1.75 5.32
C ALA A 76 1.45 0.90 6.32
N PHE A 77 1.96 -0.23 5.84
CA PHE A 77 2.85 -1.06 6.65
C PHE A 77 4.27 -0.51 6.69
N ARG A 78 4.95 -0.79 7.80
CA ARG A 78 6.35 -0.48 8.07
C ARG A 78 6.96 -1.57 8.95
N GLY A 79 8.29 -1.65 8.98
CA GLY A 79 9.00 -2.49 9.91
C GLY A 79 8.67 -2.19 11.37
N ILE A 80 8.79 -3.20 12.23
CA ILE A 80 8.57 -3.04 13.66
C ILE A 80 9.74 -2.27 14.31
N PRO A 81 9.51 -1.54 15.41
CA PRO A 81 10.55 -0.74 16.05
C PRO A 81 11.81 -1.51 16.45
N ALA A 82 11.69 -2.80 16.77
CA ALA A 82 12.80 -3.64 17.19
C ALA A 82 13.87 -3.87 16.12
N VAL A 83 13.53 -3.72 14.82
CA VAL A 83 14.46 -3.95 13.70
C VAL A 83 14.72 -2.70 12.86
N CYS A 84 13.86 -1.68 12.97
CA CYS A 84 14.00 -0.43 12.24
C CYS A 84 15.32 0.27 12.56
N GLY A 85 16.02 0.73 11.51
CA GLY A 85 17.28 1.49 11.66
C GLY A 85 18.53 0.63 11.85
N ILE A 86 18.42 -0.70 11.91
CA ILE A 86 19.60 -1.57 11.95
C ILE A 86 20.24 -1.59 10.56
N ASP A 87 21.42 -0.96 10.46
CA ASP A 87 22.15 -0.81 9.21
C ASP A 87 22.40 -2.15 8.51
N GLY A 88 21.99 -2.23 7.25
CA GLY A 88 22.07 -3.42 6.38
C GLY A 88 21.16 -4.59 6.75
N LEU A 89 20.37 -4.50 7.82
CA LEU A 89 19.29 -5.47 8.09
C LEU A 89 18.02 -5.10 7.32
N VAL A 90 17.67 -3.81 7.33
CA VAL A 90 16.38 -3.31 6.82
C VAL A 90 16.55 -2.25 5.74
N ASN A 91 15.53 -2.08 4.90
CA ASN A 91 15.41 -0.93 4.00
C ASN A 91 14.93 0.34 4.77
N PRO A 92 14.86 1.53 4.13
CA PRO A 92 14.42 2.76 4.80
C PRO A 92 13.02 2.70 5.43
N ARG A 93 12.15 1.77 5.00
CA ARG A 93 10.81 1.55 5.57
C ARG A 93 10.79 0.51 6.69
N GLY A 94 11.94 -0.07 7.04
CA GLY A 94 12.09 -1.05 8.11
C GLY A 94 11.81 -2.50 7.70
N PHE A 95 11.63 -2.78 6.41
CA PHE A 95 11.46 -4.16 5.94
C PHE A 95 12.82 -4.85 5.80
N ILE A 96 12.91 -6.10 6.23
CA ILE A 96 14.16 -6.88 6.26
C ILE A 96 14.58 -7.22 4.83
N VAL A 97 15.83 -6.90 4.49
CA VAL A 97 16.43 -7.25 3.19
C VAL A 97 16.85 -8.71 3.23
N VAL A 98 16.47 -9.47 2.20
CA VAL A 98 16.79 -10.89 2.06
C VAL A 98 17.27 -11.21 0.64
N ASP A 99 18.06 -12.28 0.51
CA ASP A 99 18.39 -12.93 -0.77
C ASP A 99 17.29 -13.92 -1.18
N GLU A 100 17.49 -14.64 -2.30
CA GLU A 100 16.56 -15.64 -2.83
C GLU A 100 16.37 -16.88 -1.92
N HIS A 101 17.19 -17.01 -0.86
CA HIS A 101 17.12 -18.05 0.15
C HIS A 101 16.59 -17.51 1.49
N GLN A 102 15.87 -16.39 1.46
CA GLN A 102 15.27 -15.75 2.62
C GLN A 102 16.26 -15.31 3.71
N ARG A 103 17.54 -15.20 3.37
CA ARG A 103 18.63 -14.86 4.30
C ARG A 103 19.06 -13.42 4.12
N ASN A 104 19.38 -12.73 5.21
CA ASN A 104 19.93 -11.38 5.12
C ASN A 104 21.37 -11.39 4.56
N PRO A 105 21.70 -10.58 3.53
CA PRO A 105 23.05 -10.55 2.94
C PRO A 105 24.16 -10.07 3.88
N LYS A 106 23.86 -9.21 4.86
CA LYS A 106 24.83 -8.66 5.83
C LYS A 106 24.95 -9.51 7.08
N PHE A 107 23.86 -10.15 7.50
CA PHE A 107 23.74 -10.99 8.69
C PHE A 107 23.33 -12.41 8.27
N PRO A 108 24.28 -13.29 7.87
CA PRO A 108 23.96 -14.58 7.25
C PRO A 108 23.25 -15.59 8.17
N ASN A 109 23.17 -15.30 9.48
CA ASN A 109 22.44 -16.08 10.48
C ASN A 109 21.00 -15.56 10.73
N ILE A 110 20.58 -14.51 10.04
CA ILE A 110 19.23 -13.94 10.12
C ILE A 110 18.47 -14.29 8.85
N PHE A 111 17.32 -14.94 9.03
CA PHE A 111 16.37 -15.24 7.98
C PHE A 111 15.07 -14.50 8.24
N SER A 112 14.33 -14.18 7.18
CA SER A 112 13.05 -13.48 7.28
C SER A 112 12.06 -13.93 6.23
N VAL A 113 10.82 -14.12 6.67
CA VAL A 113 9.70 -14.64 5.87
C VAL A 113 8.44 -13.85 6.22
N GLY A 114 7.59 -13.59 5.24
CA GLY A 114 6.29 -12.96 5.46
C GLY A 114 6.24 -11.48 5.06
N VAL A 115 5.28 -10.76 5.64
CA VAL A 115 5.04 -9.33 5.35
C VAL A 115 6.25 -8.44 5.70
N CYS A 116 7.12 -8.91 6.60
CA CYS A 116 8.28 -8.16 7.09
C CYS A 116 9.44 -8.06 6.09
N ILE A 117 9.44 -8.82 4.99
CA ILE A 117 10.54 -8.76 4.00
C ILE A 117 10.37 -7.58 3.03
N ALA A 118 11.49 -7.07 2.56
CA ALA A 118 11.53 -6.05 1.52
C ALA A 118 11.22 -6.70 0.16
N ILE A 119 10.12 -6.25 -0.48
CA ILE A 119 9.81 -6.55 -1.88
C ILE A 119 9.67 -5.21 -2.60
N PRO A 120 10.36 -5.01 -3.75
CA PRO A 120 10.21 -3.77 -4.51
C PRO A 120 8.75 -3.58 -4.96
N PRO A 121 8.31 -2.33 -5.16
CA PRO A 121 7.02 -2.05 -5.80
C PRO A 121 6.94 -2.73 -7.18
N TYR A 122 5.72 -3.15 -7.58
CA TYR A 122 5.49 -3.76 -8.88
C TYR A 122 5.77 -2.77 -10.03
N GLU A 123 5.25 -1.55 -9.89
CA GLU A 123 5.46 -0.43 -10.80
C GLU A 123 5.45 0.89 -10.01
N PRO A 124 6.08 1.96 -10.53
CA PRO A 124 5.93 3.29 -9.94
C PRO A 124 4.47 3.77 -10.08
N THR A 125 3.97 4.42 -9.04
CA THR A 125 2.61 4.99 -8.98
C THR A 125 2.69 6.40 -8.41
N PRO A 126 1.75 7.32 -8.77
CA PRO A 126 1.80 8.71 -8.33
C PRO A 126 1.81 8.85 -6.80
N ILE A 127 1.02 8.01 -6.12
CA ILE A 127 1.12 7.79 -4.67
C ILE A 127 1.70 6.38 -4.45
N PRO A 128 2.76 6.22 -3.63
CA PRO A 128 3.39 4.92 -3.44
C PRO A 128 2.44 3.82 -2.94
N VAL A 129 2.24 2.77 -3.75
CA VAL A 129 1.51 1.55 -3.38
C VAL A 129 2.47 0.37 -3.24
N GLY A 130 2.24 -0.50 -2.25
CA GLY A 130 3.05 -1.69 -2.00
C GLY A 130 2.47 -2.96 -2.62
N VAL A 131 3.36 -3.91 -2.95
CA VAL A 131 2.97 -5.27 -3.36
C VAL A 131 2.42 -6.04 -2.16
N PRO A 132 1.23 -6.68 -2.25
CA PRO A 132 0.71 -7.52 -1.19
C PRO A 132 1.53 -8.81 -1.01
N LYS A 133 1.77 -9.21 0.23
CA LYS A 133 2.42 -10.49 0.58
C LYS A 133 1.34 -11.42 1.13
N THR A 134 0.83 -12.31 0.27
CA THR A 134 -0.32 -13.17 0.57
C THR A 134 0.11 -14.55 1.05
N GLY A 135 -0.82 -15.31 1.65
CA GLY A 135 -0.51 -16.58 2.33
C GLY A 135 0.30 -17.56 1.50
N PHE A 136 -0.11 -17.87 0.27
CA PHE A 136 0.62 -18.83 -0.56
C PHE A 136 2.07 -18.42 -0.85
N MET A 137 2.29 -17.12 -1.10
CA MET A 137 3.64 -16.59 -1.30
C MET A 137 4.47 -16.77 -0.02
N ILE A 138 3.89 -16.47 1.15
CA ILE A 138 4.57 -16.57 2.45
C ILE A 138 4.93 -18.01 2.78
N GLU A 139 4.00 -18.95 2.59
CA GLU A 139 4.24 -20.39 2.84
C GLU A 139 5.27 -21.01 1.86
N SER A 140 5.54 -20.33 0.73
CA SER A 140 6.54 -20.76 -0.26
C SER A 140 7.91 -20.09 -0.09
N MET A 141 8.08 -19.20 0.90
CA MET A 141 9.38 -18.61 1.21
C MET A 141 10.22 -19.63 1.99
N VAL A 142 10.88 -20.54 1.27
CA VAL A 142 11.71 -21.64 1.80
C VAL A 142 13.18 -21.44 1.49
#